data_AF-A0A6J7UQU5-F1
#
_entry.id   AF-A0A6J7UQU5-F1
#
_cell.length_a   1.000
_cell.length_b   1.000
_cell.length_c   1.000
_cell.angle_alpha   90.00
_cell.angle_beta   90.00
_cell.angle_gamma   90.00
#
_symmetry.space_group_name_H-M   'P 1'
#
loop_
_entity.id
_entity.type
_entity.pdbx_description
1 polymer ?
#
loop_
_entity_poly.entity_id
_entity_poly.type
_entity_poly.pdbx_seq_one_letter_code
_entity_poly.pdbx_strand_id
1 'polypeptide(L)'
;MLNSPEFIAYLEHLTGISGLIADPSFEGGGMHQTITGGFLNMHADFSVHPHHRHWSRRVNLLLYCNENWLPEYGGDLELWTRDMKRCEKRVAPIGNRVLIFNTDADSFHGHPDPLTSPVGVARQSLALYYFTEEDAPVVHSTNYKARPDDGAKRVLIYADKKALQAFDWAKRRFNLSNDFAGKVLGVADKLRRKRK
;
A
#
# COMPACT_ATOMS: atom_id res chain seq x y z
N MET A 1 22.05 3.63 -8.64
CA MET A 1 20.58 3.84 -8.74
C MET A 1 19.91 2.94 -7.69
N LEU A 2 18.73 3.24 -7.17
CA LEU A 2 18.15 2.56 -5.98
C LEU A 2 17.89 1.04 -6.11
N ASN A 3 18.11 0.45 -7.29
CA ASN A 3 18.08 -1.00 -7.51
C ASN A 3 19.44 -1.57 -7.94
N SER A 4 20.53 -0.79 -7.84
CA SER A 4 21.87 -1.26 -8.22
C SER A 4 22.42 -2.23 -7.17
N PRO A 5 23.33 -3.15 -7.55
CA PRO A 5 23.91 -4.12 -6.62
C PRO A 5 24.50 -3.47 -5.37
N GLU A 6 25.15 -2.32 -5.51
CA GLU A 6 25.76 -1.58 -4.39
C GLU A 6 24.70 -1.06 -3.41
N PHE A 7 23.57 -0.58 -3.94
CA PHE A 7 22.48 -0.09 -3.11
C PHE A 7 21.71 -1.23 -2.43
N ILE A 8 21.55 -2.36 -3.13
CA ILE A 8 20.99 -3.58 -2.55
C ILE A 8 21.87 -4.05 -1.38
N ALA A 9 23.18 -4.17 -1.59
CA ALA A 9 24.11 -4.55 -0.52
C ALA A 9 24.06 -3.58 0.68
N TYR A 10 23.91 -2.28 0.43
CA TYR A 10 23.66 -1.30 1.49
C TYR A 10 22.35 -1.57 2.24
N LEU A 11 21.25 -1.87 1.55
CA LEU A 11 19.97 -2.21 2.18
C LEU A 11 20.05 -3.51 3.00
N GLU A 12 20.75 -4.52 2.50
CA GLU A 12 20.96 -5.78 3.23
C GLU A 12 21.72 -5.52 4.54
N HIS A 13 22.77 -4.69 4.49
CA HIS A 13 23.51 -4.29 5.67
C HIS A 13 22.66 -3.47 6.66
N LEU A 14 21.90 -2.50 6.14
CA LEU A 14 21.04 -1.63 6.95
C LEU A 14 19.92 -2.40 7.66
N THR A 15 19.30 -3.36 6.96
CA THR A 15 18.10 -4.07 7.43
C THR A 15 18.42 -5.40 8.12
N GLY A 16 19.62 -5.93 7.91
CA GLY A 16 20.01 -7.27 8.36
C GLY A 16 19.35 -8.41 7.56
N ILE A 17 18.72 -8.10 6.42
CA ILE A 17 18.05 -9.09 5.56
C ILE A 17 18.95 -9.32 4.35
N SER A 18 19.50 -10.53 4.21
CA SER A 18 20.32 -10.93 3.07
C SER A 18 19.49 -11.50 1.92
N GLY A 19 20.04 -11.48 0.71
CA GLY A 19 19.41 -12.02 -0.49
C GLY A 19 18.30 -11.13 -1.04
N LEU A 20 18.43 -9.81 -0.88
CA LEU A 20 17.41 -8.87 -1.36
C LEU A 20 17.41 -8.80 -2.89
N ILE A 21 16.22 -8.95 -3.46
CA ILE A 21 15.93 -8.90 -4.87
C ILE A 21 15.09 -7.66 -5.12
N ALA A 22 15.61 -6.71 -5.90
CA ALA A 22 14.83 -5.56 -6.33
C ALA A 22 13.87 -5.97 -7.45
N ASP A 23 12.62 -5.51 -7.38
CA ASP A 23 11.67 -5.73 -8.47
C ASP A 23 11.92 -4.74 -9.64
N PRO A 24 12.31 -5.22 -10.83
CA PRO A 24 12.52 -4.37 -12.00
C PRO A 24 11.23 -3.92 -12.68
N SER A 25 10.10 -4.58 -12.38
CA SER A 25 8.79 -4.29 -12.99
C SER A 25 8.01 -3.20 -12.26
N PHE A 26 8.40 -2.90 -11.01
CA PHE A 26 7.68 -1.99 -10.11
C PHE A 26 6.22 -2.39 -9.87
N GLU A 27 5.95 -3.69 -9.79
CA GLU A 27 4.60 -4.22 -9.59
C GLU A 27 4.04 -3.77 -8.23
N GLY A 28 2.96 -2.99 -8.27
CA GLY A 28 2.37 -2.31 -7.11
C GLY A 28 3.20 -1.16 -6.54
N GLY A 29 4.41 -0.90 -7.07
CA GLY A 29 5.33 0.17 -6.68
C GLY A 29 5.32 1.31 -7.70
N GLY A 30 6.49 1.89 -7.95
CA GLY A 30 6.71 2.92 -8.95
C GLY A 30 6.31 4.33 -8.47
N MET A 31 6.02 5.23 -9.42
CA MET A 31 5.63 6.59 -9.11
C MET A 31 4.16 6.65 -8.65
N HIS A 32 3.93 7.14 -7.45
CA HIS A 32 2.60 7.36 -6.89
C HIS A 32 2.31 8.84 -6.76
N GLN A 33 1.06 9.21 -7.04
CA GLN A 33 0.56 10.57 -6.87
C GLN A 33 -0.80 10.53 -6.17
N THR A 34 -0.94 11.29 -5.10
CA THR A 34 -2.21 11.52 -4.41
C THR A 34 -2.57 13.00 -4.48
N ILE A 35 -3.71 13.32 -5.09
CA ILE A 35 -4.22 14.69 -5.20
C ILE A 35 -5.09 15.06 -3.98
N THR A 36 -5.47 16.33 -3.86
CA THR A 36 -6.41 16.84 -2.85
C THR A 36 -7.63 15.92 -2.66
N GLY A 37 -7.96 15.62 -1.40
CA GLY A 37 -9.04 14.71 -1.02
C GLY A 37 -8.69 13.21 -1.11
N GLY A 38 -7.57 12.85 -1.73
CA GLY A 38 -7.07 11.48 -1.77
C GLY A 38 -6.47 11.03 -0.44
N PHE A 39 -6.45 9.73 -0.20
CA PHE A 39 -5.89 9.09 1.00
C PHE A 39 -5.49 7.65 0.68
N LEU A 40 -4.71 7.05 1.57
CA LEU A 40 -4.42 5.61 1.56
C LEU A 40 -4.75 5.05 2.94
N ASN A 41 -5.79 4.23 3.01
CA ASN A 41 -6.25 3.60 4.23
C ASN A 41 -5.12 2.82 4.93
N MET A 42 -5.26 2.62 6.24
CA MET A 42 -4.35 1.76 6.99
C MET A 42 -4.35 0.33 6.44
N HIS A 43 -3.18 -0.19 6.13
CA HIS A 43 -3.01 -1.52 5.56
C HIS A 43 -1.67 -2.14 5.92
N ALA A 44 -1.60 -3.47 5.89
CA ALA A 44 -0.36 -4.19 5.64
C ALA A 44 -0.36 -4.66 4.18
N ASP A 45 0.80 -4.66 3.54
CA ASP A 45 0.94 -4.95 2.12
C ASP A 45 0.67 -6.42 1.76
N PHE A 46 0.57 -6.70 0.46
CA PHE A 46 0.66 -8.07 -0.03
C PHE A 46 2.08 -8.62 0.21
N SER A 47 2.16 -9.91 0.53
CA SER A 47 3.43 -10.54 0.95
C SER A 47 4.21 -11.20 -0.19
N VAL A 48 3.59 -11.55 -1.31
CA VAL A 48 4.25 -12.29 -2.41
C VAL A 48 4.09 -11.56 -3.73
N HIS A 49 5.18 -11.51 -4.51
CA HIS A 49 5.16 -10.86 -5.83
C HIS A 49 4.11 -11.52 -6.76
N PRO A 50 3.22 -10.75 -7.42
CA PRO A 50 2.13 -11.31 -8.22
C PRO A 50 2.58 -12.26 -9.34
N HIS A 51 3.76 -11.99 -9.90
CA HIS A 51 4.35 -12.73 -11.03
C HIS A 51 5.52 -13.65 -10.65
N HIS A 52 6.02 -13.58 -9.40
CA HIS A 52 7.15 -14.40 -8.92
C HIS A 52 6.73 -15.07 -7.60
N ARG A 53 6.20 -16.29 -7.68
CA ARG A 53 5.53 -16.96 -6.55
C ARG A 53 6.45 -17.31 -5.38
N HIS A 54 7.76 -17.36 -5.60
CA HIS A 54 8.77 -17.60 -4.58
C HIS A 54 9.34 -16.30 -4.00
N TRP A 55 8.92 -15.13 -4.45
CA TRP A 55 9.43 -13.86 -3.96
C TRP A 55 8.56 -13.31 -2.85
N SER A 56 9.10 -13.33 -1.64
CA SER A 56 8.51 -12.80 -0.41
C SER A 56 8.94 -11.36 -0.20
N ARG A 57 8.00 -10.42 -0.06
CA ARG A 57 8.28 -8.98 0.10
C ARG A 57 8.85 -8.75 1.49
N ARG A 58 9.99 -8.06 1.56
CA ARG A 58 10.74 -7.87 2.81
C ARG A 58 10.87 -6.41 3.21
N VAL A 59 11.19 -5.56 2.24
CA VAL A 59 11.53 -4.16 2.49
C VAL A 59 10.76 -3.24 1.55
N ASN A 60 10.21 -2.18 2.12
CA ASN A 60 9.65 -1.06 1.39
C ASN A 60 10.60 0.14 1.50
N LEU A 61 10.79 0.83 0.39
CA LEU A 61 11.46 2.13 0.33
C LEU A 61 10.53 3.12 -0.34
N LEU A 62 10.25 4.23 0.35
CA LEU A 62 9.51 5.36 -0.19
C LEU A 62 10.44 6.57 -0.29
N LEU A 63 10.67 7.07 -1.50
CA LEU A 63 11.33 8.35 -1.73
C LEU A 63 10.27 9.41 -2.00
N TYR A 64 10.20 10.42 -1.15
CA TYR A 64 9.26 11.53 -1.30
C TYR A 64 9.82 12.62 -2.21
N CYS A 65 8.96 13.10 -3.12
CA CYS A 65 9.34 14.05 -4.17
C CYS A 65 8.65 15.43 -4.00
N ASN A 66 8.34 15.84 -2.76
CA ASN A 66 7.51 17.01 -2.47
C ASN A 66 8.33 18.18 -1.91
N GLU A 67 8.84 19.06 -2.78
CA GLU A 67 9.80 20.13 -2.41
C GLU A 67 9.28 21.07 -1.30
N ASN A 68 8.00 21.46 -1.36
CA ASN A 68 7.40 22.46 -0.45
C ASN A 68 6.16 21.91 0.26
N TRP A 69 6.25 20.69 0.79
CA TRP A 69 5.12 20.09 1.50
C TRP A 69 4.87 20.79 2.84
N LEU A 70 3.68 21.36 3.01
CA LEU A 70 3.29 22.06 4.23
C LEU A 70 2.56 21.10 5.20
N PRO A 71 2.79 21.17 6.51
CA PRO A 71 2.15 20.29 7.49
C PRO A 71 0.61 20.31 7.43
N GLU A 72 0.01 21.46 7.15
CA GLU A 72 -1.44 21.62 7.06
C GLU A 72 -2.09 20.88 5.88
N TYR A 73 -1.30 20.38 4.92
CA TYR A 73 -1.78 19.53 3.82
C TYR A 73 -2.05 18.09 4.26
N GLY A 74 -1.58 17.70 5.45
CA GLY A 74 -1.65 16.33 5.95
C GLY A 74 -0.81 15.35 5.11
N GLY A 75 -1.25 14.10 5.03
CA GLY A 75 -0.60 13.09 4.18
C GLY A 75 0.64 12.42 4.79
N ASP A 76 0.91 12.66 6.07
CA ASP A 76 1.92 11.93 6.84
C ASP A 76 1.66 10.43 6.74
N LEU A 77 2.71 9.66 6.47
CA LEU A 77 2.61 8.21 6.60
C LEU A 77 2.61 7.86 8.09
N GLU A 78 1.53 7.27 8.55
CA GLU A 78 1.39 6.71 9.87
C GLU A 78 1.94 5.27 9.88
N LEU A 79 2.74 4.95 10.89
CA LEU A 79 3.21 3.60 11.20
C LEU A 79 2.59 3.18 12.54
N TRP A 80 1.85 2.07 12.54
CA TRP A 80 1.07 1.63 13.69
C TRP A 80 1.60 0.34 14.31
N THR A 81 1.25 0.13 15.59
CA THR A 81 1.48 -1.15 16.25
C THR A 81 0.75 -2.28 15.53
N ARG A 82 1.30 -3.50 15.62
CA ARG A 82 0.71 -4.73 15.04
C ARG A 82 -0.72 -4.99 15.49
N ASP A 83 -1.09 -4.55 16.69
CA ASP A 83 -2.44 -4.67 17.23
C ASP A 83 -3.38 -3.50 16.85
N MET A 84 -2.92 -2.55 16.03
CA MET A 84 -3.66 -1.37 15.57
C MET A 84 -4.19 -0.46 16.70
N LYS A 85 -3.57 -0.48 17.89
CA LYS A 85 -4.02 0.35 19.02
C LYS A 85 -3.31 1.70 19.09
N ARG A 86 -2.09 1.82 18.57
CA ARG A 86 -1.29 3.05 18.69
C ARG A 86 -0.56 3.36 17.39
N CYS A 87 -0.58 4.65 17.01
CA CYS A 87 0.33 5.19 16.01
C CYS A 87 1.70 5.41 16.66
N GLU A 88 2.71 4.66 16.24
CA GLU A 88 4.07 4.75 16.78
C GLU A 88 4.86 5.90 16.17
N LYS A 89 4.63 6.15 14.88
CA LYS A 89 5.37 7.19 14.16
C LYS A 89 4.52 7.78 13.06
N ARG A 90 4.69 9.09 12.85
CA ARG A 90 4.24 9.81 11.66
C ARG A 90 5.46 10.34 10.92
N VAL A 91 5.46 10.18 9.60
CA VAL A 91 6.55 10.63 8.73
C VAL A 91 5.96 11.54 7.66
N ALA A 92 6.28 12.83 7.76
CA ALA A 92 5.87 13.81 6.76
C ALA A 92 6.51 13.53 5.39
N PRO A 93 5.76 13.66 4.28
CA PRO A 93 6.21 13.30 2.95
C PRO A 93 7.08 14.40 2.32
N ILE A 94 8.10 14.89 3.04
CA ILE A 94 8.96 16.01 2.61
C ILE A 94 9.90 15.56 1.50
N GLY A 95 10.14 16.42 0.50
CA GLY A 95 11.03 16.14 -0.64
C GLY A 95 12.43 15.69 -0.24
N ASN A 96 13.01 14.80 -1.04
CA ASN A 96 14.33 14.20 -0.84
C ASN A 96 14.46 13.42 0.49
N ARG A 97 13.33 12.98 1.06
CA ARG A 97 13.30 12.08 2.21
C ARG A 97 13.04 10.65 1.74
N VAL A 98 13.89 9.74 2.21
CA VAL A 98 13.69 8.29 2.08
C VAL A 98 13.17 7.73 3.39
N LEU A 99 12.10 6.94 3.32
CA LEU A 99 11.62 6.09 4.40
C LEU A 99 11.82 4.63 4.01
N ILE A 100 12.58 3.89 4.83
CA ILE A 100 12.82 2.46 4.66
C ILE A 100 12.21 1.74 5.86
N PHE A 101 11.43 0.69 5.59
CA PHE A 101 10.83 -0.13 6.63
C PHE A 101 10.61 -1.56 6.16
N ASN A 102 10.67 -2.49 7.12
CA ASN A 102 10.36 -3.89 6.87
C ASN A 102 8.85 -4.06 6.77
N THR A 103 8.42 -4.97 5.89
CA THR A 103 7.01 -5.33 5.74
C THR A 103 6.77 -6.77 6.19
N ASP A 104 5.60 -6.99 6.78
CA ASP A 104 5.13 -8.28 7.27
C ASP A 104 3.58 -8.27 7.25
N ALA A 105 2.93 -9.39 7.58
CA ALA A 105 1.47 -9.52 7.58
C ALA A 105 0.73 -8.52 8.51
N ASP A 106 1.46 -7.94 9.47
CA ASP A 106 0.96 -7.00 10.49
C ASP A 106 1.74 -5.67 10.55
N SER A 107 2.52 -5.33 9.52
CA SER A 107 3.22 -4.04 9.41
C SER A 107 2.28 -2.93 8.92
N PHE A 108 1.38 -2.47 9.79
CA PHE A 108 0.32 -1.54 9.41
C PHE A 108 0.82 -0.10 9.19
N HIS A 109 0.52 0.43 8.01
CA HIS A 109 0.86 1.80 7.62
C HIS A 109 -0.17 2.41 6.66
N GLY A 110 -0.15 3.74 6.51
CA GLY A 110 -1.04 4.46 5.60
C GLY A 110 -1.05 5.97 5.84
N HIS A 111 -1.73 6.72 4.99
CA HIS A 111 -2.08 8.12 5.25
C HIS A 111 -3.61 8.25 5.11
N PRO A 112 -4.36 7.82 6.14
CA PRO A 112 -5.79 7.55 6.01
C PRO A 112 -6.66 8.82 5.99
N ASP A 113 -6.10 9.97 6.36
CA ASP A 113 -6.80 11.24 6.31
C ASP A 113 -6.69 11.88 4.92
N PRO A 114 -7.81 12.34 4.32
CA PRO A 114 -7.81 13.03 3.03
C PRO A 114 -6.87 14.23 3.01
N LEU A 115 -6.08 14.35 1.94
CA LEU A 115 -5.21 15.51 1.75
C LEU A 115 -6.01 16.81 1.65
N THR A 116 -5.49 17.85 2.28
CA THR A 116 -6.03 19.22 2.27
C THR A 116 -5.18 20.15 1.40
N SER A 117 -4.28 19.61 0.58
CA SER A 117 -3.45 20.38 -0.35
C SER A 117 -4.29 21.17 -1.37
N PRO A 118 -3.81 22.30 -1.89
CA PRO A 118 -4.47 23.02 -2.97
C PRO A 118 -4.62 22.18 -4.24
N VAL A 119 -5.60 22.51 -5.08
CA VAL A 119 -5.76 21.89 -6.41
C VAL A 119 -4.48 22.10 -7.22
N GLY A 120 -4.00 21.02 -7.85
CA GLY A 120 -2.74 21.02 -8.60
C GLY A 120 -1.50 20.70 -7.75
N VAL A 121 -1.62 20.65 -6.43
CA VAL A 121 -0.55 20.21 -5.52
C VAL A 121 -0.84 18.78 -5.08
N ALA A 122 0.08 17.86 -5.39
CA ALA A 122 -0.10 16.43 -5.11
C ALA A 122 1.03 15.89 -4.23
N ARG A 123 0.70 14.92 -3.37
CA ARG A 123 1.67 14.12 -2.64
C ARG A 123 2.27 13.08 -3.59
N GLN A 124 3.56 13.20 -3.87
CA GLN A 124 4.30 12.36 -4.80
C GLN A 124 5.36 11.54 -4.08
N SER A 125 5.50 10.28 -4.49
CA SER A 125 6.55 9.39 -4.02
C SER A 125 6.92 8.35 -5.05
N LEU A 126 8.19 7.95 -5.06
CA LEU A 126 8.64 6.71 -5.70
C LEU A 126 8.63 5.58 -4.65
N ALA A 127 7.82 4.55 -4.89
CA ALA A 127 7.75 3.36 -4.06
C ALA A 127 8.54 2.20 -4.68
N LEU A 128 9.48 1.63 -3.93
CA LEU A 128 10.32 0.52 -4.34
C LEU A 128 10.20 -0.62 -3.34
N TYR A 129 10.10 -1.85 -3.84
CA TYR A 129 9.94 -3.04 -3.02
C TYR A 129 11.07 -4.03 -3.29
N TYR A 130 11.56 -4.62 -2.21
CA TYR A 130 12.62 -5.61 -2.25
C TYR A 130 12.13 -6.90 -1.60
N PHE A 131 12.49 -8.00 -2.23
CA PHE A 131 12.00 -9.33 -1.93
C PHE A 131 13.15 -10.25 -1.53
N THR A 132 12.84 -11.40 -0.94
CA THR A 132 13.76 -12.54 -0.85
C THR A 132 13.12 -13.73 -1.54
N GLU A 133 13.93 -14.64 -2.04
CA GLU A 133 13.43 -15.93 -2.53
C GLU A 133 13.19 -16.89 -1.37
N GLU A 134 12.01 -17.51 -1.32
CA GLU A 134 11.58 -18.48 -0.33
C GLU A 134 10.92 -19.68 -1.03
N ASP A 135 11.18 -20.89 -0.55
CA ASP A 135 10.62 -22.12 -1.17
C ASP A 135 9.09 -22.15 -1.11
N ALA A 136 8.53 -21.75 0.03
CA ALA A 136 7.10 -21.77 0.31
C ALA A 136 6.65 -20.51 1.08
N PRO A 137 6.64 -19.34 0.41
CA PRO A 137 6.29 -18.09 1.08
C PRO A 137 4.82 -18.09 1.47
N VAL A 138 4.52 -17.46 2.60
CA VAL A 138 3.14 -17.33 3.07
C VAL A 138 2.45 -16.22 2.28
N VAL A 139 1.43 -16.60 1.50
CA VAL A 139 0.70 -15.65 0.64
C VAL A 139 -0.40 -14.93 1.41
N HIS A 140 -0.31 -13.61 1.45
CA HIS A 140 -1.33 -12.71 1.96
C HIS A 140 -1.59 -11.59 0.95
N SER A 141 -2.87 -11.26 0.77
CA SER A 141 -3.28 -10.04 0.08
C SER A 141 -3.22 -8.84 1.03
N THR A 142 -3.25 -7.63 0.47
CA THR A 142 -3.28 -6.38 1.23
C THR A 142 -4.36 -6.42 2.30
N ASN A 143 -3.96 -6.17 3.54
CA ASN A 143 -4.78 -6.32 4.72
C ASN A 143 -5.19 -4.95 5.29
N TYR A 144 -6.33 -4.44 4.85
CA TYR A 144 -6.88 -3.19 5.37
C TYR A 144 -7.38 -3.31 6.81
N LYS A 145 -7.14 -2.25 7.57
CA LYS A 145 -7.58 -2.04 8.96
C LYS A 145 -8.16 -0.64 9.12
N ALA A 146 -9.05 -0.50 10.10
CA ALA A 146 -9.50 0.80 10.56
C ALA A 146 -8.68 1.21 11.78
N ARG A 147 -8.45 2.51 11.95
CA ARG A 147 -7.94 3.08 13.20
C ARG A 147 -8.99 2.98 14.31
N PRO A 148 -8.59 3.01 15.60
CA PRO A 148 -9.52 3.07 16.72
C PRO A 148 -10.55 4.21 16.59
N ASP A 149 -10.09 5.37 16.09
CA ASP A 149 -10.88 6.60 16.02
C ASP A 149 -11.66 6.79 14.70
N ASP A 150 -11.62 5.82 13.79
CA ASP A 150 -12.33 5.91 12.50
C ASP A 150 -13.87 5.85 12.64
N GLY A 151 -14.39 5.58 13.85
CA GLY A 151 -15.81 5.62 14.16
C GLY A 151 -16.64 4.75 13.21
N ALA A 152 -17.67 5.34 12.59
CA ALA A 152 -18.56 4.65 11.64
C ALA A 152 -17.84 4.16 10.36
N LYS A 153 -16.70 4.77 9.97
CA LYS A 153 -15.92 4.31 8.80
C LYS A 153 -15.39 2.89 9.02
N ARG A 154 -15.17 2.47 10.27
CA ARG A 154 -14.78 1.10 10.62
C ARG A 154 -15.77 0.05 10.13
N VAL A 155 -17.06 0.34 10.19
CA VAL A 155 -18.12 -0.57 9.72
C VAL A 155 -18.06 -0.71 8.20
N LEU A 156 -17.85 0.40 7.49
CA LEU A 156 -17.69 0.40 6.03
C LEU A 156 -16.44 -0.38 5.59
N ILE A 157 -15.29 -0.14 6.23
CA ILE A 157 -14.04 -0.86 5.96
C ILE A 157 -14.21 -2.37 6.22
N TYR A 158 -14.89 -2.73 7.31
CA TYR A 158 -15.17 -4.14 7.62
C TYR A 158 -16.09 -4.79 6.58
N ALA A 159 -17.16 -4.10 6.18
CA ALA A 159 -18.09 -4.59 5.17
C ALA A 159 -17.39 -4.78 3.80
N ASP A 160 -16.57 -3.80 3.39
CA ASP A 160 -15.79 -3.87 2.15
C ASP A 160 -14.82 -5.06 2.15
N LYS A 161 -14.09 -5.26 3.25
CA LYS A 161 -13.22 -6.42 3.44
C LYS A 161 -13.98 -7.75 3.33
N LYS A 162 -15.17 -7.84 3.91
CA LYS A 162 -16.00 -9.05 3.82
C LYS A 162 -16.53 -9.28 2.41
N ALA A 163 -16.89 -8.23 1.69
CA ALA A 163 -17.30 -8.31 0.30
C ALA A 163 -16.16 -8.81 -0.60
N LEU A 164 -14.94 -8.27 -0.43
CA LEU A 164 -13.75 -8.74 -1.16
C LEU A 164 -13.44 -10.21 -0.87
N GLN A 165 -13.48 -10.62 0.42
CA GLN A 165 -13.28 -12.03 0.80
C GLN A 165 -14.32 -12.96 0.16
N ALA A 166 -15.59 -12.56 0.16
CA ALA A 166 -16.66 -13.33 -0.47
C ALA A 166 -16.50 -13.40 -1.99
N PHE A 167 -16.08 -12.29 -2.63
CA PHE A 167 -15.81 -12.24 -4.05
C PHE A 167 -14.62 -13.12 -4.45
N ASP A 168 -13.51 -13.07 -3.70
CA ASP A 168 -12.34 -13.93 -3.92
C ASP A 168 -12.69 -15.41 -3.74
N TRP A 169 -13.49 -15.74 -2.73
CA TRP A 169 -14.01 -17.10 -2.52
C TRP A 169 -14.89 -17.54 -3.70
N ALA A 170 -15.82 -16.70 -4.14
CA ALA A 170 -16.70 -16.99 -5.27
C ALA A 170 -15.90 -17.18 -6.57
N LYS A 171 -14.93 -16.30 -6.84
CA LYS A 171 -14.03 -16.44 -8.00
C LYS A 171 -13.30 -17.79 -7.99
N ARG A 172 -12.72 -18.18 -6.85
CA ARG A 172 -12.02 -19.47 -6.71
C ARG A 172 -12.98 -20.66 -6.84
N ARG A 173 -14.19 -20.55 -6.29
CA ARG A 173 -15.17 -21.66 -6.27
C ARG A 173 -15.88 -21.88 -7.59
N PHE A 174 -16.08 -20.82 -8.37
CA PHE A 174 -16.87 -20.81 -9.60
C PHE A 174 -16.06 -20.48 -10.87
N ASN A 175 -14.74 -20.32 -10.76
CA ASN A 175 -13.81 -20.02 -11.87
C ASN A 175 -14.26 -18.84 -12.76
N LEU A 176 -14.78 -17.78 -12.13
CA LEU A 176 -15.34 -16.62 -12.84
C LEU A 176 -14.23 -15.78 -13.47
N SER A 177 -14.30 -15.57 -14.79
CA SER A 177 -13.32 -14.76 -15.52
C SER A 177 -13.39 -13.27 -15.16
N ASN A 178 -12.31 -12.53 -15.39
CA ASN A 178 -12.23 -11.08 -15.12
C ASN A 178 -13.28 -10.25 -15.87
N ASP A 179 -13.81 -10.76 -16.99
CA ASP A 179 -14.86 -10.09 -17.78
C ASP A 179 -16.18 -9.94 -17.04
N PHE A 180 -16.50 -10.87 -16.13
CA PHE A 180 -17.74 -10.80 -15.36
C PHE A 180 -17.68 -9.68 -14.30
N ALA A 181 -16.54 -9.54 -13.63
CA ALA A 181 -16.31 -8.50 -12.63
C ALA A 181 -16.36 -7.10 -13.25
N GLY A 182 -15.74 -6.92 -14.43
CA GLY A 182 -15.77 -5.66 -15.17
C GLY A 182 -17.18 -5.24 -15.60
N LYS A 183 -18.01 -6.21 -16.03
CA LYS A 183 -19.42 -5.95 -16.38
C LYS A 183 -20.26 -5.52 -15.17
N VAL A 184 -20.08 -6.17 -14.03
CA VAL A 184 -20.83 -5.83 -12.79
C VAL A 184 -20.44 -4.45 -12.26
N LEU A 185 -19.14 -4.14 -12.23
CA LEU A 185 -18.65 -2.82 -11.81
C LEU A 185 -19.10 -1.71 -12.77
N GLY A 186 -19.08 -1.96 -14.08
CA GLY A 186 -19.58 -1.01 -15.08
C GLY A 186 -21.09 -0.72 -14.97
N VAL A 187 -21.89 -1.69 -14.53
CA VAL A 187 -23.32 -1.49 -14.26
C VAL A 187 -23.54 -0.69 -12.98
N ALA A 188 -22.79 -0.98 -11.91
CA ALA A 188 -22.85 -0.25 -10.65
C ALA A 188 -22.46 1.23 -10.82
N ASP A 189 -21.41 1.52 -11.61
CA ASP A 189 -20.95 2.89 -11.84
C ASP A 189 -21.93 3.69 -12.73
N LYS A 190 -22.55 3.04 -13.72
CA LYS A 190 -23.67 3.62 -14.50
C LYS A 190 -24.88 3.96 -13.64
N LEU A 191 -25.22 3.11 -12.67
CA LEU A 191 -26.31 3.36 -11.72
C LEU A 191 -25.98 4.50 -10.74
N ARG A 192 -24.71 4.63 -10.34
CA ARG A 192 -24.26 5.72 -9.47
C ARG A 192 -24.22 7.07 -10.19
N ARG A 193 -23.83 7.09 -11.47
CA ARG A 193 -23.85 8.30 -12.31
C ARG A 193 -25.25 8.79 -12.68
N LYS A 194 -26.26 7.90 -12.75
CA LYS A 194 -27.67 8.28 -12.96
C LYS A 194 -28.36 8.89 -11.73
N ARG A 195 -27.72 8.85 -10.56
CA ARG A 195 -28.26 9.34 -9.27
C ARG A 195 -27.62 10.67 -8.82
N LYS A 196 -26.71 11.24 -9.60
CA LYS A 196 -26.24 12.63 -9.52
C LYS A 196 -26.86 13.42 -10.65
#